data_AF-A0A4Z2D4R3-F1
#
_entry.id   AF-A0A4Z2D4R3-F1
#
_cell.length_a   1.000
_cell.length_b   1.000
_cell.length_c   1.000
_cell.angle_alpha   90.00
_cell.angle_beta   90.00
_cell.angle_gamma   90.00
#
_symmetry.space_group_name_H-M   'P 1'
#
loop_
_entity.id
_entity.type
_entity.pdbx_description
1 polymer ?
#
loop_
_entity_poly.entity_id
_entity_poly.type
_entity_poly.pdbx_seq_one_letter_code
_entity_poly.pdbx_strand_id
1 'polypeptide(L)'
;MIHMKCEVQWPGVSILKPLSGRDPNLETNLLSFFQMNYPTFELLFCISDREDPAYELVERLITQHPHVDAKIILAKDFFGINPKVNNLQAGL
;
A
#
# COMPACT_ATOMS: atom_id res chain seq x y z
N MET A 1 -37.59 23.66 -6.74
CA MET A 1 -36.36 23.18 -7.41
C MET A 1 -35.77 22.06 -6.59
N ILE A 2 -35.91 20.81 -7.03
CA ILE A 2 -35.26 19.66 -6.43
C ILE A 2 -33.78 19.68 -6.85
N HIS A 3 -32.87 19.91 -5.91
CA HIS A 3 -31.46 19.71 -6.15
C HIS A 3 -31.20 18.20 -6.20
N MET A 4 -31.19 17.62 -7.40
CA MET A 4 -30.60 16.30 -7.62
C MET A 4 -29.11 16.41 -7.29
N LYS A 5 -28.70 16.01 -6.08
CA LYS A 5 -27.31 15.68 -5.83
C LYS A 5 -26.98 14.50 -6.72
N CYS A 6 -26.19 14.72 -7.76
CA CYS A 6 -25.49 13.64 -8.43
C CYS A 6 -24.50 13.10 -7.40
N GLU A 7 -24.85 12.03 -6.71
CA GLU A 7 -23.89 11.32 -5.85
C GLU A 7 -22.84 10.73 -6.77
N VAL A 8 -21.67 11.35 -6.82
CA VAL A 8 -20.51 10.77 -7.47
C VAL A 8 -20.17 9.50 -6.71
N GLN A 9 -20.53 8.34 -7.26
CA GLN A 9 -20.06 7.06 -6.76
C GLN A 9 -18.57 6.93 -7.09
N TRP A 10 -17.74 6.94 -6.06
CA TRP A 10 -16.32 6.69 -6.17
C TRP A 10 -16.08 5.17 -6.17
N PRO A 11 -15.39 4.62 -7.18
CA PRO A 11 -15.04 3.20 -7.17
C PRO A 11 -14.09 2.88 -6.01
N GLY A 12 -14.12 1.65 -5.51
CA GLY A 12 -13.07 1.17 -4.60
C GLY A 12 -11.72 1.12 -5.32
N VAL A 13 -10.65 1.50 -4.63
CA VAL A 13 -9.28 1.50 -5.19
C VAL A 13 -8.35 0.64 -4.35
N SER A 14 -7.68 -0.33 -4.96
CA SER A 14 -6.57 -1.06 -4.35
C SER A 14 -5.25 -0.47 -4.81
N ILE A 15 -4.39 -0.06 -3.87
CA ILE A 15 -3.07 0.50 -4.18
C ILE A 15 -2.00 -0.51 -3.82
N LEU A 16 -1.36 -1.06 -4.85
CA LEU A 16 -0.23 -1.98 -4.68
C LEU A 16 1.06 -1.17 -4.51
N LYS A 17 1.81 -1.49 -3.45
CA LYS A 17 3.07 -0.86 -3.07
C LYS A 17 4.16 -1.93 -2.94
N PRO A 18 4.84 -2.27 -4.04
CA PRO A 18 6.01 -3.11 -3.96
C PRO A 18 7.17 -2.35 -3.31
N LEU A 19 7.70 -2.90 -2.23
CA LEU A 19 8.80 -2.32 -1.46
C LEU A 19 10.01 -3.25 -1.48
N SER A 20 11.20 -2.67 -1.33
CA SER A 20 12.42 -3.42 -1.11
C SER A 20 13.48 -2.50 -0.50
N GLY A 21 14.12 -2.98 0.56
CA GLY A 21 15.28 -2.34 1.17
C GLY A 21 14.98 -1.03 1.89
N ARG A 22 16.03 -0.23 2.05
CA ARG A 22 16.00 1.07 2.75
C ARG A 22 16.00 2.22 1.75
N ASP A 23 15.05 3.14 1.93
CA ASP A 23 15.04 4.44 1.27
C ASP A 23 14.86 5.50 2.38
N PRO A 24 15.73 6.53 2.47
CA PRO A 24 15.63 7.56 3.50
C PRO A 24 14.28 8.28 3.56
N ASN A 25 13.56 8.35 2.43
CA ASN A 25 12.26 8.99 2.31
C ASN A 25 11.10 7.99 2.33
N LEU A 26 11.36 6.70 2.56
CA LEU A 26 10.34 5.66 2.49
C LEU A 26 9.15 5.98 3.40
N GLU A 27 9.42 6.32 4.66
CA GLU A 27 8.37 6.60 5.63
C GLU A 27 7.50 7.79 5.20
N THR A 28 8.10 8.92 4.85
CA THR A 28 7.38 10.10 4.37
C THR A 28 6.53 9.79 3.15
N ASN A 29 7.08 9.03 2.21
CA ASN A 29 6.37 8.60 1.01
C ASN A 29 5.18 7.71 1.36
N LEU A 30 5.35 6.74 2.27
CA LEU A 30 4.29 5.85 2.70
C LEU A 30 3.18 6.59 3.46
N LEU A 31 3.54 7.51 4.35
CA LEU A 31 2.58 8.31 5.13
C LEU A 31 1.62 9.10 4.22
N SER A 32 2.08 9.57 3.06
CA SER A 32 1.20 10.25 2.10
C SER A 32 0.00 9.39 1.65
N PHE A 33 0.16 8.06 1.58
CA PHE A 33 -0.92 7.14 1.20
C PHE A 33 -1.92 6.92 2.34
N PHE A 34 -1.45 6.89 3.59
CA PHE A 34 -2.31 6.82 4.77
C PHE A 34 -3.14 8.10 4.99
N GLN A 35 -2.70 9.24 4.43
CA GLN A 35 -3.36 10.54 4.56
C GLN A 35 -4.24 10.92 3.35
N MET A 36 -4.42 10.04 2.38
CA MET A 36 -5.21 10.34 1.20
C MET A 36 -6.67 10.61 1.53
N ASN A 37 -7.21 11.65 0.90
CA ASN A 37 -8.64 11.97 0.98
C ASN A 37 -9.40 11.29 -0.17
N TYR A 38 -9.45 9.94 -0.14
CA TYR A 38 -10.25 9.13 -1.04
C TYR A 38 -11.20 8.24 -0.21
N PRO A 39 -12.48 8.10 -0.58
CA PRO A 39 -13.48 7.53 0.34
C PRO A 39 -13.32 6.03 0.61
N THR A 40 -12.90 5.24 -0.38
CA THR A 40 -12.80 3.78 -0.26
C THR A 40 -11.54 3.28 -0.94
N PHE A 41 -10.51 2.94 -0.16
CA PHE A 41 -9.28 2.36 -0.69
C PHE A 41 -8.63 1.37 0.28
N GLU A 42 -7.79 0.48 -0.27
CA GLU A 42 -6.89 -0.39 0.49
C GLU A 42 -5.44 -0.21 0.04
N LEU A 43 -4.49 -0.46 0.96
CA LEU A 43 -3.05 -0.43 0.71
C LEU A 43 -2.46 -1.83 0.82
N LEU A 44 -1.85 -2.31 -0.27
CA LEU A 44 -1.24 -3.64 -0.36
C LEU A 44 0.28 -3.51 -0.46
N PHE A 45 0.98 -3.68 0.65
CA PHE A 45 2.43 -3.59 0.70
C PHE A 45 3.06 -4.93 0.35
N CYS A 46 3.68 -5.03 -0.81
CA CYS A 46 4.29 -6.26 -1.27
C CYS A 46 5.79 -6.23 -0.94
N ILE A 47 6.24 -7.17 -0.12
CA ILE A 47 7.60 -7.22 0.43
C ILE A 47 8.13 -8.64 0.25
N SER A 48 9.40 -8.81 -0.11
CA SER A 48 9.97 -10.13 -0.40
C SER A 48 10.16 -10.98 0.85
N ASP A 49 10.49 -10.37 1.97
CA ASP A 49 10.82 -11.09 3.20
C ASP A 49 10.56 -10.24 4.46
N ARG A 50 10.41 -10.90 5.61
CA ARG A 50 10.22 -10.26 6.91
C ARG A 50 11.49 -9.58 7.44
N GLU A 51 12.67 -9.98 6.99
CA GLU A 51 13.93 -9.32 7.34
C GLU A 51 14.19 -8.07 6.48
N ASP A 52 13.35 -7.79 5.46
CA ASP A 52 13.45 -6.56 4.71
C ASP A 52 13.14 -5.36 5.63
N PRO A 53 14.01 -4.34 5.69
CA PRO A 53 13.79 -3.15 6.53
C PRO A 53 12.47 -2.41 6.25
N ALA A 54 11.90 -2.57 5.06
CA ALA A 54 10.57 -2.03 4.75
C ALA A 54 9.44 -2.73 5.53
N TYR A 55 9.62 -4.00 5.93
CA TYR A 55 8.60 -4.77 6.66
C TYR A 55 8.29 -4.11 8.01
N GLU A 56 9.32 -3.88 8.83
CA GLU A 56 9.15 -3.27 10.17
C GLU A 56 8.52 -1.88 10.08
N LEU A 57 8.96 -1.08 9.11
CA LEU A 57 8.40 0.24 8.86
C LEU A 57 6.91 0.17 8.51
N VAL A 58 6.51 -0.71 7.59
CA VAL A 58 5.11 -0.84 7.19
C VAL A 58 4.25 -1.37 8.33
N GLU A 59 4.74 -2.37 9.08
CA GLU A 59 4.02 -2.93 10.23
C GLU A 59 3.72 -1.85 11.29
N ARG A 60 4.70 -0.97 11.55
CA ARG A 60 4.52 0.21 12.42
C ARG A 60 3.47 1.17 11.87
N LEU A 61 3.52 1.50 10.57
CA LEU A 61 2.59 2.45 9.96
C LEU A 61 1.14 1.94 9.95
N ILE A 62 0.94 0.65 9.67
CA ILE A 62 -0.38 -0.01 9.75
C ILE A 62 -0.94 0.10 11.18
N THR A 63 -0.11 -0.20 12.18
CA THR A 63 -0.51 -0.10 13.60
C THR A 63 -0.88 1.33 13.99
N GLN A 64 -0.20 2.34 13.45
CA GLN A 64 -0.47 3.76 13.72
C GLN A 64 -1.72 4.30 13.01
N HIS A 65 -2.19 3.65 11.94
CA HIS A 65 -3.31 4.11 11.11
C HIS A 65 -4.39 3.02 10.95
N PRO A 66 -5.04 2.58 12.04
CA PRO A 66 -6.02 1.48 12.01
C PRO A 66 -7.31 1.80 11.23
N HIS A 67 -7.48 3.05 10.78
CA HIS A 67 -8.61 3.51 9.97
C HIS A 67 -8.40 3.30 8.46
N VAL A 68 -7.20 2.95 8.03
CA VAL A 68 -6.88 2.64 6.64
C VAL A 68 -6.80 1.12 6.49
N ASP A 69 -7.53 0.55 5.53
CA ASP A 69 -7.40 -0.87 5.19
C ASP A 69 -6.02 -1.11 4.57
N ALA A 70 -5.13 -1.77 5.29
CA ALA A 70 -3.75 -1.95 4.88
C ALA A 70 -3.22 -3.32 5.29
N LYS A 71 -2.52 -4.00 4.38
CA LYS A 71 -1.95 -5.33 4.61
C LYS A 71 -0.57 -5.49 3.97
N ILE A 72 0.26 -6.33 4.60
CA ILE A 72 1.53 -6.79 4.05
C ILE A 72 1.31 -8.12 3.33
N ILE A 73 1.81 -8.21 2.10
CA ILE A 73 1.85 -9.42 1.31
C ILE A 73 3.31 -9.81 1.10
N LEU A 74 3.67 -11.01 1.56
CA LEU A 74 5.01 -11.55 1.35
C LEU A 74 5.10 -12.19 -0.04
N ALA A 75 6.01 -11.69 -0.88
CA ALA A 75 6.26 -12.25 -2.21
C ALA A 75 7.00 -13.58 -2.06
N LYS A 76 6.36 -14.68 -2.48
CA LYS A 76 6.86 -16.05 -2.28
C LYS A 76 7.73 -16.56 -3.43
N ASP A 77 7.59 -15.96 -4.61
CA ASP A 77 8.13 -16.48 -5.86
C ASP A 77 9.00 -15.44 -6.58
N PHE A 78 10.03 -15.92 -7.30
CA PHE A 78 10.96 -15.10 -8.06
C PHE A 78 10.55 -15.07 -9.55
N PHE A 79 10.03 -13.92 -9.99
CA PHE A 79 9.54 -13.61 -11.32
C PHE A 79 10.44 -12.66 -12.12
N GLY A 80 11.42 -11.98 -11.49
CA GLY A 80 12.35 -11.11 -12.22
C GLY A 80 13.47 -10.49 -11.39
N ILE A 81 14.48 -9.95 -12.08
CA ILE A 81 15.71 -9.40 -11.45
C ILE A 81 15.43 -8.13 -10.63
N ASN A 82 14.40 -7.35 -10.96
CA ASN A 82 14.04 -6.15 -10.21
C ASN A 82 13.14 -6.49 -9.01
N PRO A 83 13.60 -6.29 -7.77
CA PRO A 83 12.84 -6.69 -6.57
C PRO A 83 11.45 -6.03 -6.49
N LYS A 84 11.30 -4.79 -7.00
CA LYS A 84 10.00 -4.10 -6.99
C LYS A 84 9.01 -4.73 -7.97
N VAL A 85 9.47 -5.10 -9.17
CA VAL A 85 8.62 -5.81 -10.14
C VAL A 85 8.24 -7.19 -9.61
N ASN A 86 9.20 -7.89 -8.98
CA ASN A 86 8.95 -9.18 -8.35
C ASN A 86 7.85 -9.11 -7.29
N ASN A 87 7.96 -8.13 -6.39
CA ASN A 87 7.02 -8.01 -5.29
C ASN A 87 5.62 -7.60 -5.76
N LEU A 88 5.50 -6.80 -6.82
CA LEU A 88 4.20 -6.39 -7.36
C LEU A 88 3.31 -7.59 -7.70
N GLN A 89 3.88 -8.69 -8.18
CA GLN A 89 3.11 -9.87 -8.52
C GLN A 89 2.42 -10.52 -7.32
N ALA A 90 2.94 -10.36 -6.10
CA ALA A 90 2.30 -10.91 -4.92
C ALA A 90 0.92 -10.27 -4.64
N GLY A 91 0.71 -9.03 -5.10
CA GLY A 91 -0.55 -8.30 -4.91
C GLY A 91 -1.55 -8.42 -6.07
N LEU A 92 -1.19 -9.10 -7.16
CA LEU A 92 -2.06 -9.41 -8.31
C LEU A 92 -2.68 -10.79 -8.17
#